data_AF-A0A3N4MG82-F1
#
_entry.id   AF-A0A3N4MG82-F1
#
_cell.length_a   1.000
_cell.length_b   1.000
_cell.length_c   1.000
_cell.angle_alpha   90.00
_cell.angle_beta   90.00
_cell.angle_gamma   90.00
#
_symmetry.space_group_name_H-M   'P 1'
#
loop_
_entity.id
_entity.type
_entity.pdbx_description
1 polymer ?
#
loop_
_entity_poly.entity_id
_entity_poly.type
_entity_poly.pdbx_seq_one_letter_code
_entity_poly.pdbx_strand_id
1 'polypeptide(L)'
;MGREVRKVAKGWEHPRDERGRYHPMFAEPYIDVLQEWQQNNALWEKGIHPDQQQYRGAAACKTYADWNGPAPDPSYYNQHKWTEKEACCFQYYETVTEGTPLSPVFDSLADLSDWLIKNEGYTRAYAEEFCRTGWAPTFIGQVSVDTESILKKEEQMPRTVRPPKKRKGKKPGMRAFPELQ
;
A
#
# COMPACT_ATOMS: atom_id res chain seq x y z
N MET A 1 -6.00 2.25 5.76
CA MET A 1 -6.06 2.56 4.32
C MET A 1 -4.72 2.14 3.72
N GLY A 2 -4.77 1.31 2.69
CA GLY A 2 -3.64 0.77 1.93
C GLY A 2 -3.97 0.78 0.45
N ARG A 3 -2.99 0.33 -0.33
CA ARG A 3 -3.03 0.18 -1.77
C ARG A 3 -2.53 -1.20 -2.14
N GLU A 4 -3.20 -1.84 -3.09
CA GLU A 4 -2.89 -3.21 -3.48
C GLU A 4 -2.92 -3.34 -5.01
N VAL A 5 -2.03 -4.16 -5.56
CA VAL A 5 -2.12 -4.65 -6.93
C VAL A 5 -2.67 -6.07 -6.88
N ARG A 6 -3.86 -6.26 -7.47
CA ARG A 6 -4.49 -7.57 -7.56
C ARG A 6 -4.28 -8.17 -8.95
N LYS A 7 -4.07 -9.47 -9.00
CA LYS A 7 -4.13 -10.24 -10.25
C LYS A 7 -5.57 -10.59 -10.56
N VAL A 8 -5.97 -10.39 -11.81
CA VAL A 8 -7.34 -10.61 -12.28
C VAL A 8 -7.34 -11.31 -13.63
N ALA A 9 -8.46 -11.93 -13.97
CA ALA A 9 -8.64 -12.51 -15.29
C ALA A 9 -8.69 -11.43 -16.39
N LYS A 10 -8.32 -11.81 -17.60
CA LYS A 10 -8.44 -10.92 -18.76
C LYS A 10 -9.90 -10.53 -18.99
N GLY A 11 -10.15 -9.23 -19.13
CA GLY A 11 -11.51 -8.69 -19.29
C GLY A 11 -12.34 -8.70 -18.01
N TRP A 12 -11.72 -8.87 -16.84
CA TRP A 12 -12.40 -8.79 -15.56
C TRP A 12 -13.13 -7.45 -15.37
N GLU A 13 -14.41 -7.53 -15.04
CA GLU A 13 -15.22 -6.39 -14.64
C GLU A 13 -15.57 -6.53 -13.15
N HIS A 14 -15.07 -5.58 -12.36
CA HIS A 14 -15.34 -5.59 -10.93
C HIS A 14 -16.84 -5.32 -10.65
N PRO A 15 -17.49 -6.11 -9.78
CA PRO A 15 -18.91 -5.96 -9.48
C PRO A 15 -19.29 -4.55 -9.03
N ARG A 16 -20.51 -4.14 -9.40
CA ARG A 16 -21.08 -2.84 -9.06
C ARG A 16 -22.40 -3.01 -8.32
N ASP A 17 -22.71 -2.05 -7.45
CA ASP A 17 -24.00 -1.95 -6.80
C ASP A 17 -25.09 -1.44 -7.76
N GLU A 18 -26.35 -1.42 -7.30
CA GLU A 18 -27.51 -0.91 -8.06
C GLU A 18 -27.36 0.57 -8.48
N ARG A 19 -26.42 1.30 -7.87
CA ARG A 19 -26.10 2.71 -8.18
C ARG A 19 -24.89 2.83 -9.11
N GLY A 20 -24.35 1.73 -9.62
CA GLY A 20 -23.21 1.69 -10.53
C GLY A 20 -21.85 1.94 -9.87
N ARG A 21 -21.78 2.00 -8.53
CA ARG A 21 -20.52 2.15 -7.79
C ARG A 21 -19.88 0.79 -7.59
N TYR A 22 -18.55 0.73 -7.56
CA TYR A 22 -17.86 -0.52 -7.27
C TYR A 22 -18.25 -1.07 -5.90
N HIS A 23 -18.58 -2.36 -5.86
CA HIS A 23 -18.88 -3.08 -4.63
C HIS A 23 -17.58 -3.50 -3.94
N PRO A 24 -17.27 -3.03 -2.71
CA PRO A 24 -16.02 -3.41 -2.05
C PRO A 24 -15.91 -4.92 -1.82
N MET A 25 -14.79 -5.53 -2.23
CA MET A 25 -14.59 -6.97 -2.10
C MET A 25 -13.18 -7.33 -1.61
N PHE A 26 -13.06 -8.44 -0.88
CA PHE A 26 -11.80 -9.10 -0.56
C PHE A 26 -11.19 -9.76 -1.82
N ALA A 27 -9.87 -9.84 -1.86
CA ALA A 27 -9.15 -10.49 -2.96
C ALA A 27 -9.28 -12.02 -2.91
N GLU A 28 -9.47 -12.55 -1.70
CA GLU A 28 -9.48 -13.98 -1.42
C GLU A 28 -10.71 -14.67 -2.04
N PRO A 29 -10.54 -15.88 -2.59
CA PRO A 29 -11.65 -16.67 -3.08
C PRO A 29 -12.62 -17.04 -1.95
N TYR A 30 -13.92 -16.80 -2.17
CA TYR A 30 -14.97 -17.10 -1.19
C TYR A 30 -14.91 -18.53 -0.66
N ILE A 31 -14.65 -19.49 -1.56
CA ILE A 31 -14.65 -20.92 -1.22
C ILE A 31 -13.58 -21.27 -0.19
N ASP A 32 -12.42 -20.62 -0.25
CA ASP A 32 -11.30 -20.90 0.65
C ASP A 32 -11.60 -20.34 2.04
N VAL A 33 -12.11 -19.12 2.11
CA VAL A 33 -12.50 -18.47 3.37
C VAL A 33 -13.68 -19.19 4.03
N LEU A 34 -14.67 -19.62 3.24
CA LEU A 34 -15.79 -20.42 3.75
C LEU A 34 -15.30 -21.76 4.30
N GLN A 35 -14.41 -22.45 3.59
CA GLN A 35 -13.87 -23.73 4.02
C GLN A 35 -13.08 -23.59 5.34
N GLU A 36 -12.24 -22.56 5.46
CA GLU A 36 -11.51 -22.25 6.70
C GLU A 36 -12.48 -21.99 7.86
N TRP A 37 -13.49 -21.14 7.63
CA TRP A 37 -14.50 -20.84 8.64
C TRP A 37 -15.24 -22.10 9.10
N GLN A 38 -15.63 -22.98 8.18
CA GLN A 38 -16.30 -24.24 8.49
C GLN A 38 -15.42 -25.21 9.28
N GLN A 39 -14.13 -25.29 8.93
CA GLN A 39 -13.18 -26.12 9.67
C GLN A 39 -13.01 -25.63 11.10
N ASN A 40 -12.83 -24.32 11.29
CA ASN A 40 -12.70 -23.74 12.61
C ASN A 40 -14.00 -23.85 13.43
N ASN A 41 -15.16 -23.65 12.81
CA ASN A 41 -16.44 -23.89 13.46
C ASN A 41 -16.57 -25.35 13.94
N ALA A 42 -16.18 -26.33 13.12
CA ALA A 42 -16.21 -27.74 13.50
C ALA A 42 -15.23 -28.08 14.64
N LEU A 43 -14.08 -27.41 14.72
CA LEU A 43 -13.16 -27.54 15.86
C LEU A 43 -13.75 -26.92 17.13
N TRP A 44 -14.45 -25.79 16.99
CA TRP A 44 -15.09 -25.08 18.09
C TRP A 44 -16.24 -25.88 18.71
N GLU A 45 -17.08 -26.49 17.87
CA GLU A 45 -18.17 -27.37 18.29
C GLU A 45 -17.67 -28.60 19.07
N LYS A 46 -16.46 -29.06 18.74
CA LYS A 46 -15.79 -30.17 19.45
C LYS A 46 -15.06 -29.72 20.72
N GLY A 47 -14.96 -28.43 21.00
CA GLY A 47 -14.23 -27.89 22.15
C GLY A 47 -12.70 -28.03 22.04
N ILE A 48 -12.18 -28.27 20.84
CA ILE A 48 -10.74 -28.50 20.60
C ILE A 48 -10.09 -27.38 19.79
N HIS A 49 -10.82 -26.31 19.48
CA HIS A 49 -10.25 -25.18 18.76
C HIS A 49 -9.09 -24.57 19.57
N PRO A 50 -7.93 -24.29 18.96
CA PRO A 50 -6.76 -23.73 19.67
C PRO A 50 -7.11 -22.50 20.49
N ASP A 51 -7.93 -21.60 19.94
CA ASP A 51 -8.35 -20.38 20.63
C ASP A 51 -9.16 -20.63 21.91
N GLN A 52 -9.95 -21.70 21.97
CA GLN A 52 -10.69 -22.08 23.19
C GLN A 52 -9.75 -22.50 24.32
N GLN A 53 -8.57 -23.03 23.98
CA GLN A 53 -7.56 -23.46 24.94
C GLN A 53 -6.62 -22.30 25.33
N GLN A 54 -6.36 -21.38 24.40
CA GLN A 54 -5.39 -20.31 24.57
C GLN A 54 -5.99 -19.03 25.16
N TYR A 55 -7.20 -18.63 24.74
CA TYR A 55 -7.78 -17.34 25.10
C TYR A 55 -8.90 -17.52 26.12
N ARG A 56 -8.76 -16.89 27.29
CA ARG A 56 -9.83 -16.91 28.31
C ARG A 56 -11.17 -16.34 27.82
N GLY A 57 -11.13 -15.40 26.87
CA GLY A 57 -12.32 -14.80 26.26
C GLY A 57 -13.15 -15.79 25.44
N ALA A 58 -12.51 -16.83 24.88
CA ALA A 58 -13.20 -17.85 24.08
C ALA A 58 -14.22 -18.65 24.90
N ALA A 59 -14.00 -18.81 26.21
CA ALA A 59 -14.94 -19.50 27.10
C ALA A 59 -16.30 -18.77 27.25
N ALA A 60 -16.36 -17.48 26.94
CA ALA A 60 -17.60 -16.71 26.96
C ALA A 60 -18.43 -16.84 25.66
N CYS A 61 -17.80 -17.28 24.57
CA CYS A 61 -18.43 -17.42 23.26
C CYS A 61 -19.05 -18.82 23.12
N LYS A 62 -20.36 -18.88 22.85
CA LYS A 62 -21.08 -20.16 22.72
C LYS A 62 -20.80 -20.82 21.40
N THR A 63 -20.70 -20.03 20.35
CA THR A 63 -20.47 -20.46 18.98
C THR A 63 -19.18 -19.87 18.45
N TYR A 64 -18.62 -20.47 17.39
CA TYR A 64 -17.50 -19.85 16.68
C TYR A 64 -17.91 -18.50 16.09
N ALA A 65 -19.17 -18.35 15.70
CA ALA A 65 -19.70 -17.08 15.20
C ALA A 65 -19.64 -15.95 16.25
N ASP A 66 -19.83 -16.27 17.53
CA ASP A 66 -19.67 -15.29 18.62
C ASP A 66 -18.20 -14.88 18.83
N TRP A 67 -17.25 -15.73 18.44
CA TRP A 67 -15.82 -15.49 18.61
C TRP A 67 -15.17 -14.80 17.41
N ASN A 68 -15.39 -15.36 16.21
CA ASN A 68 -14.73 -14.95 14.98
C ASN A 68 -15.66 -14.23 13.99
N GLY A 69 -16.94 -14.07 14.35
CA GLY A 69 -17.96 -13.50 13.47
C GLY A 69 -18.69 -14.55 12.62
N PRO A 70 -19.80 -14.13 11.98
CA PRO A 70 -20.66 -15.02 11.21
C PRO A 70 -19.90 -15.65 10.01
N ALA A 71 -20.52 -16.67 9.41
CA ALA A 71 -20.01 -17.24 8.16
C ALA A 71 -19.83 -16.14 7.09
N PRO A 72 -18.79 -16.23 6.25
CA PRO A 72 -18.51 -15.20 5.24
C PRO A 72 -19.68 -15.08 4.25
N ASP A 73 -19.95 -13.85 3.82
CA ASP A 73 -20.97 -13.53 2.82
C ASP A 73 -20.34 -13.57 1.40
N PRO A 74 -20.85 -14.39 0.46
CA PRO A 74 -20.27 -14.53 -0.87
C PRO A 74 -20.25 -13.24 -1.71
N SER A 75 -21.03 -12.22 -1.38
CA SER A 75 -21.03 -10.95 -2.10
C SER A 75 -19.74 -10.14 -1.87
N TYR A 76 -19.12 -10.28 -0.70
CA TYR A 76 -17.92 -9.53 -0.31
C TYR A 76 -16.59 -10.19 -0.72
N TYR A 77 -16.62 -11.36 -1.35
CA TYR A 77 -15.41 -12.12 -1.69
C TYR A 77 -15.30 -12.39 -3.17
N ASN A 78 -14.07 -12.62 -3.65
CA ASN A 78 -13.86 -13.04 -5.02
C ASN A 78 -14.57 -14.38 -5.26
N GLN A 79 -15.57 -14.38 -6.15
CA GLN A 79 -16.31 -15.59 -6.50
C GLN A 79 -15.49 -16.52 -7.39
N HIS A 80 -14.38 -16.01 -7.94
CA HIS A 80 -13.51 -16.76 -8.81
C HIS A 80 -12.24 -17.20 -8.08
N LYS A 81 -12.02 -18.51 -8.04
CA LYS A 81 -10.73 -19.09 -7.69
C LYS A 81 -9.89 -19.24 -8.95
N TRP A 82 -9.39 -18.12 -9.48
CA TRP A 82 -8.55 -18.14 -10.66
C TRP A 82 -7.25 -18.89 -10.39
N THR A 83 -6.86 -19.69 -11.37
CA THR A 83 -5.50 -20.23 -11.42
C THR A 83 -4.51 -19.11 -11.75
N GLU A 84 -3.22 -19.32 -11.47
CA GLU A 84 -2.17 -18.35 -11.84
C GLU A 84 -2.13 -18.03 -13.34
N LYS A 85 -2.58 -18.95 -14.19
CA LYS A 85 -2.65 -18.76 -15.63
C LYS A 85 -3.82 -17.88 -16.05
N GLU A 86 -4.94 -17.98 -15.35
CA GLU A 86 -6.12 -17.16 -15.62
C GLU A 86 -5.95 -15.75 -15.07
N ALA A 87 -5.37 -15.61 -13.88
CA ALA A 87 -5.06 -14.34 -13.23
C ALA A 87 -3.79 -13.69 -13.83
N CYS A 88 -3.81 -13.45 -15.14
CA CYS A 88 -2.68 -12.94 -15.91
C CYS A 88 -2.62 -11.42 -16.05
N CYS A 89 -3.69 -10.71 -15.71
CA CYS A 89 -3.79 -9.26 -15.77
C CYS A 89 -3.69 -8.63 -14.38
N PHE A 90 -3.49 -7.32 -14.31
CA PHE A 90 -3.22 -6.57 -13.09
C PHE A 90 -4.15 -5.38 -12.94
N GLN A 91 -4.59 -5.11 -11.71
CA GLN A 91 -5.45 -3.97 -11.41
C GLN A 91 -5.11 -3.39 -10.04
N TYR A 92 -5.16 -2.06 -9.94
CA TYR A 92 -4.84 -1.30 -8.73
C TYR A 92 -6.08 -1.02 -7.90
N TYR A 93 -5.97 -1.25 -6.59
CA TYR A 93 -7.05 -1.17 -5.62
C TYR A 93 -6.70 -0.23 -4.46
N GLU A 94 -7.72 0.48 -3.97
CA GLU A 94 -7.73 1.05 -2.63
C GLU A 94 -8.25 0.00 -1.65
N THR A 95 -7.51 -0.28 -0.57
CA THR A 95 -7.89 -1.28 0.43
C THR A 95 -7.98 -0.66 1.81
N VAL A 96 -9.07 -0.91 2.54
CA VAL A 96 -9.16 -0.60 3.99
C VAL A 96 -9.22 -1.90 4.75
N THR A 97 -10.17 -2.73 4.31
CA THR A 97 -10.41 -4.13 4.67
C THR A 97 -10.80 -4.81 3.36
N GLU A 98 -11.92 -4.40 2.78
CA GLU A 98 -12.31 -4.68 1.41
C GLU A 98 -11.68 -3.67 0.45
N GLY A 99 -11.52 -4.07 -0.82
CA GLY A 99 -10.91 -3.25 -1.85
C GLY A 99 -11.88 -2.83 -2.94
N THR A 100 -11.70 -1.61 -3.46
CA THR A 100 -12.34 -1.17 -4.72
C THR A 100 -11.28 -0.81 -5.76
N PRO A 101 -11.50 -1.09 -7.04
CA PRO A 101 -10.53 -0.80 -8.07
C PRO A 101 -10.48 0.71 -8.35
N LEU A 102 -9.26 1.24 -8.43
CA LEU A 102 -8.98 2.62 -8.83
C LEU A 102 -8.54 2.70 -10.29
N SER A 103 -7.99 1.62 -10.84
CA SER A 103 -7.50 1.58 -12.22
C SER A 103 -8.33 0.64 -13.12
N PRO A 104 -8.20 0.80 -14.44
CA PRO A 104 -8.51 -0.26 -15.40
C PRO A 104 -7.67 -1.53 -15.17
N VAL A 105 -8.00 -2.58 -15.91
CA VAL A 105 -7.23 -3.82 -15.97
C VAL A 105 -6.11 -3.67 -17.01
N PHE A 106 -4.89 -4.07 -16.63
CA PHE A 106 -3.70 -4.02 -17.48
C PHE A 106 -3.15 -5.43 -17.75
N ASP A 107 -2.63 -5.64 -18.96
CA ASP A 107 -2.03 -6.93 -19.35
C ASP A 107 -0.61 -7.12 -18.78
N SER A 108 0.02 -6.05 -18.26
CA SER A 108 1.37 -6.12 -17.69
C SER A 108 1.56 -5.17 -16.50
N LEU A 109 2.53 -5.51 -15.63
CA LEU A 109 2.96 -4.62 -14.54
C LEU A 109 3.63 -3.34 -15.04
N ALA A 110 4.22 -3.36 -16.24
CA ALA A 110 4.85 -2.19 -16.84
C ALA A 110 3.79 -1.14 -17.21
N ASP A 111 2.70 -1.58 -17.85
CA ASP A 111 1.58 -0.68 -18.21
C ASP A 111 0.91 -0.10 -16.96
N LEU A 112 0.75 -0.92 -15.92
CA LEU A 112 0.26 -0.45 -14.62
C LEU A 112 1.22 0.57 -13.99
N SER A 113 2.53 0.31 -14.02
CA SER A 113 3.55 1.22 -13.48
C SER A 113 3.52 2.58 -14.20
N ASP A 114 3.45 2.58 -15.53
CA ASP A 114 3.34 3.80 -16.33
C ASP A 114 2.04 4.56 -16.02
N TRP A 115 0.93 3.84 -15.80
CA TRP A 115 -0.32 4.44 -15.37
C TRP A 115 -0.22 5.09 -13.99
N LEU A 116 0.43 4.45 -13.01
CA LEU A 116 0.65 5.00 -11.67
C LEU A 116 1.51 6.26 -11.70
N ILE A 117 2.56 6.29 -12.53
CA ILE A 117 3.40 7.49 -12.70
C ILE A 117 2.56 8.65 -13.25
N LYS A 118 1.77 8.38 -14.28
CA LYS A 118 0.99 9.40 -14.99
C LYS A 118 -0.20 9.93 -14.19
N ASN A 119 -0.92 9.06 -13.47
CA ASN A 119 -2.21 9.40 -12.86
C ASN A 119 -2.12 9.57 -11.35
N GLU A 120 -1.27 8.80 -10.67
CA GLU A 120 -1.14 8.84 -9.19
C GLU A 120 0.08 9.65 -8.72
N GLY A 121 0.94 10.10 -9.65
CA GLY A 121 2.13 10.91 -9.36
C GLY A 121 3.26 10.13 -8.71
N TYR A 122 3.33 8.82 -8.95
CA TYR A 122 4.38 7.97 -8.39
C TYR A 122 5.70 8.22 -9.12
N THR A 123 6.82 8.12 -8.40
CA THR A 123 8.13 8.03 -9.08
C THR A 123 8.26 6.69 -9.80
N ARG A 124 9.02 6.64 -10.90
CA ARG A 124 9.25 5.40 -11.67
C ARG A 124 9.74 4.25 -10.79
N ALA A 125 10.79 4.50 -10.00
CA ALA A 125 11.37 3.49 -9.12
C ALA A 125 10.34 2.96 -8.09
N TYR A 126 9.49 3.85 -7.56
CA TYR A 126 8.47 3.44 -6.60
C TYR A 126 7.32 2.66 -7.27
N ALA A 127 6.86 3.10 -8.44
CA ALA A 127 5.79 2.42 -9.17
C ALA A 127 6.19 0.98 -9.56
N GLU A 128 7.42 0.81 -10.06
CA GLU A 128 7.95 -0.51 -10.43
C GLU A 128 8.08 -1.42 -9.20
N GLU A 129 8.61 -0.91 -8.08
CA GLU A 129 8.73 -1.67 -6.85
C GLU A 129 7.36 -2.02 -6.24
N PHE A 130 6.42 -1.07 -6.21
CA PHE A 130 5.06 -1.30 -5.73
C PHE A 130 4.33 -2.35 -6.57
N CYS A 131 4.46 -2.29 -7.90
CA CYS A 131 3.91 -3.30 -8.80
C CYS A 131 4.49 -4.70 -8.55
N ARG A 132 5.76 -4.77 -8.13
CA ARG A 132 6.44 -6.04 -7.80
C ARG A 132 6.05 -6.59 -6.43
N THR A 133 5.92 -5.74 -5.42
CA THR A 133 5.58 -6.14 -4.05
C THR A 133 4.08 -6.37 -3.86
N GLY A 134 3.24 -5.67 -4.63
CA GLY A 134 1.79 -5.85 -4.67
C GLY A 134 1.03 -5.15 -3.55
N TRP A 135 1.70 -4.55 -2.56
CA TRP A 135 1.04 -3.83 -1.46
C TRP A 135 1.89 -2.68 -0.91
N ALA A 136 1.22 -1.59 -0.51
CA ALA A 136 1.79 -0.48 0.22
C ALA A 136 0.74 0.21 1.11
N PRO A 137 1.13 0.74 2.28
CA PRO A 137 0.24 1.59 3.06
C PRO A 137 0.02 2.94 2.33
N THR A 138 -1.16 3.54 2.51
CA THR A 138 -1.45 4.86 1.92
C THR A 138 -0.41 5.89 2.43
N PHE A 139 0.09 6.76 1.54
CA PHE A 139 1.13 7.80 1.72
C PHE A 139 2.59 7.46 1.38
N ILE A 140 2.95 6.21 1.08
CA ILE A 140 4.30 5.93 0.58
C ILE A 140 4.34 6.20 -0.94
N GLY A 141 5.25 7.07 -1.39
CA GLY A 141 5.61 7.21 -2.81
C GLY A 141 4.95 8.32 -3.64
N GLN A 142 4.01 9.08 -3.09
CA GLN A 142 3.54 10.32 -3.73
C GLN A 142 4.60 11.40 -3.58
N VAL A 143 5.21 11.82 -4.69
CA VAL A 143 6.01 13.04 -4.72
C VAL A 143 5.18 14.07 -5.48
N SER A 144 4.61 15.04 -4.77
CA SER A 144 3.98 16.21 -5.40
C SER A 144 5.07 17.08 -6.02
N VAL A 145 5.54 16.71 -7.22
CA VAL A 145 6.39 17.59 -8.01
C VAL A 145 5.47 18.49 -8.82
N ASP A 146 5.07 19.63 -8.24
CA ASP A 146 4.51 20.75 -8.98
C ASP A 146 5.58 21.18 -10.00
N THR A 147 5.49 20.65 -11.21
CA THR A 147 6.49 20.81 -12.26
C THR A 147 6.59 22.27 -12.69
N GLU A 148 5.50 23.04 -12.55
CA GLU A 148 5.50 24.49 -12.74
C GLU A 148 6.32 25.28 -11.69
N SER A 149 6.44 24.78 -10.46
CA SER A 149 7.14 25.48 -9.37
C SER A 149 8.67 25.39 -9.51
N ILE A 150 9.16 24.30 -10.12
CA ILE A 150 10.59 24.07 -10.34
C ILE A 150 11.09 24.94 -11.51
N LEU A 151 10.32 25.04 -12.59
CA LEU A 151 10.70 25.85 -13.76
C LEU A 151 10.75 27.36 -13.44
N LYS A 152 9.86 27.86 -12.57
CA LYS A 152 9.88 29.28 -12.15
C LYS A 152 11.06 29.64 -11.23
N LYS A 153 11.69 28.66 -10.58
CA LYS A 153 12.81 28.91 -9.64
C LYS A 153 14.17 29.06 -10.32
N GLU A 154 14.36 28.48 -11.50
CA GLU A 154 15.63 28.62 -12.24
C GLU A 154 15.79 29.99 -12.92
N GLU A 155 14.69 30.65 -13.31
CA GLU A 155 14.76 32.01 -13.91
C GLU A 155 15.04 33.12 -12.89
N GLN A 156 14.82 32.88 -11.59
CA GLN A 156 14.88 33.94 -10.56
C GLN A 156 16.18 33.95 -9.71
N MET A 157 17.20 33.16 -10.03
CA MET A 157 18.49 33.28 -9.34
C MET A 157 19.44 34.22 -10.08
N PRO A 158 19.78 35.42 -9.52
CA PRO A 158 20.82 36.24 -10.09
C PRO A 158 22.17 35.53 -9.96
N ARG A 159 22.85 35.31 -11.09
CA ARG A 159 24.22 34.79 -11.14
C ARG A 159 25.15 35.76 -10.42
N THR A 160 25.43 35.51 -9.15
CA THR A 160 26.38 36.30 -8.37
C THR A 160 27.81 35.95 -8.77
N VAL A 161 28.42 36.83 -9.56
CA VAL A 161 29.86 36.80 -9.87
C VAL A 161 30.62 37.08 -8.57
N ARG A 162 31.40 36.11 -8.07
CA ARG A 162 32.26 36.30 -6.90
C ARG A 162 33.51 37.13 -7.28
N PRO A 163 33.87 38.20 -6.55
CA PRO A 163 35.11 38.93 -6.79
C PRO A 163 36.32 38.24 -6.14
N PRO A 164 37.56 38.51 -6.62
CA PRO A 164 38.76 37.79 -6.19
C PRO A 164 39.26 38.24 -4.81
N LYS A 165 39.72 37.27 -4.01
CA LYS A 165 40.23 37.44 -2.64
C LYS A 165 41.50 38.31 -2.59
N LYS A 166 41.46 39.42 -1.86
CA LYS A 166 42.67 40.20 -1.48
C LYS A 166 43.36 39.55 -0.26
N ARG A 167 44.63 39.19 -0.39
CA ARG A 167 45.55 38.83 0.71
C ARG A 167 46.21 40.10 1.26
N LYS A 168 46.06 40.38 2.57
CA LYS A 168 46.94 41.20 3.45
C LYS A 168 46.57 40.82 4.90
N GLY A 169 47.38 40.76 5.94
CA GLY A 169 48.79 41.10 6.20
C GLY A 169 48.98 40.91 7.72
N LYS A 170 50.14 40.38 8.12
CA LYS A 170 50.59 40.02 9.47
C LYS A 170 50.76 41.26 10.37
N LYS A 171 50.54 41.15 11.70
CA LYS A 171 51.48 41.57 12.80
C LYS A 171 50.87 41.44 14.23
N PRO A 172 51.71 41.47 15.30
CA PRO A 172 51.64 40.58 16.46
C PRO A 172 51.16 41.25 17.76
N GLY A 173 50.84 40.46 18.80
CA GLY A 173 50.52 40.96 20.14
C GLY A 173 50.96 39.97 21.24
N MET A 174 51.61 40.52 22.26
CA MET A 174 52.42 39.90 23.31
C MET A 174 51.65 39.14 24.42
N ARG A 175 52.44 38.36 25.15
CA ARG A 175 52.15 37.44 26.28
C ARG A 175 51.47 38.09 27.50
N ALA A 176 50.75 37.26 28.26
CA ALA A 176 50.77 37.25 29.72
C ALA A 176 50.55 35.81 30.23
N PHE A 177 51.44 35.37 31.14
CA PHE A 177 51.44 34.08 31.84
C PHE A 177 50.41 34.06 32.99
N PRO A 178 50.12 32.87 33.55
CA PRO A 178 50.22 32.73 35.00
C PRO A 178 51.06 31.51 35.44
N GLU A 179 51.70 31.70 36.60
CA GLU A 179 52.59 30.78 37.33
C GLU A 179 51.92 29.49 37.80
N LEU A 180 52.74 28.45 37.89
CA LEU A 180 52.51 27.21 38.63
C LEU A 180 53.11 27.36 40.04
N GLN A 181 52.28 27.21 41.08
CA GLN A 181 52.47 26.30 42.21
C GLN A 181 51.27 26.35 43.16
#